data_AF-A0A7W5M4N7-F1
#
_entry.id   AF-A0A7W5M4N7-F1
#
_cell.length_a   1.000
_cell.length_b   1.000
_cell.length_c   1.000
_cell.angle_alpha   90.00
_cell.angle_beta   90.00
_cell.angle_gamma   90.00
#
_symmetry.space_group_name_H-M   'P 1'
#
loop_
_entity.id
_entity.type
_entity.pdbx_description
1 polymer ?
#
loop_
_entity_poly.entity_id
_entity_poly.type
_entity_poly.pdbx_seq_one_letter_code
_entity_poly.pdbx_strand_id
1 'polypeptide(L)'
;MEIPAQFHVSDTSGWLVNHRINSALPGYLMVSSRSFTNDLADLSAEALCELGPLLAKAQHALGKVLGAKRVYIGRYGHTPGFPIHFHIIPIYGWVEDLFWQDERYRLLQTFADGPGETPTDGAELTFFIWREFCERAEPPPIKGPSVTETIELLRKTLRA
;
A
#
# COMPACT_ATOMS: atom_id res chain seq x y z
N MET A 1 6.54 -10.54 -14.00
CA MET A 1 5.57 -9.67 -14.69
C MET A 1 6.18 -8.30 -14.78
N GLU A 2 6.25 -7.71 -15.97
CA GLU A 2 6.75 -6.35 -16.13
C GLU A 2 5.69 -5.35 -15.67
N ILE A 3 6.07 -4.42 -14.79
CA ILE A 3 5.16 -3.37 -14.34
C ILE A 3 5.11 -2.29 -15.43
N PRO A 4 3.92 -1.89 -15.92
CA PRO A 4 3.84 -0.85 -16.94
C PRO A 4 4.39 0.48 -16.43
N ALA A 5 5.17 1.17 -17.27
CA ALA A 5 5.88 2.39 -16.89
C ALA A 5 4.96 3.50 -16.35
N GLN A 6 3.68 3.54 -16.74
CA GLN A 6 2.74 4.51 -16.19
C GLN A 6 2.49 4.35 -14.69
N PHE A 7 2.76 3.18 -14.10
CA PHE A 7 2.62 2.94 -12.66
C PHE A 7 3.91 3.19 -11.88
N HIS A 8 5.05 3.37 -12.55
CA HIS A 8 6.32 3.61 -11.86
C HIS A 8 6.31 4.96 -11.17
N VAL A 9 6.75 5.00 -9.92
CA VAL A 9 6.78 6.22 -9.11
C VAL A 9 8.22 6.68 -8.91
N SER A 10 9.07 5.82 -8.37
CA SER A 10 10.50 6.08 -8.14
C SER A 10 11.26 4.76 -8.09
N ASP A 11 12.58 4.82 -8.07
CA ASP A 11 13.43 3.65 -7.94
C ASP A 11 14.78 4.01 -7.30
N THR A 12 15.46 2.98 -6.81
CA THR A 12 16.84 3.01 -6.34
C THR A 12 17.63 1.92 -7.07
N SER A 13 18.90 1.71 -6.69
CA SER A 13 19.71 0.63 -7.24
C SER A 13 19.17 -0.76 -6.89
N GLY A 14 18.58 -0.92 -5.69
CA GLY A 14 18.03 -2.18 -5.20
C GLY A 14 16.51 -2.33 -5.31
N TRP A 15 15.75 -1.24 -5.51
CA TRP A 15 14.29 -1.25 -5.38
C TRP A 15 13.55 -0.50 -6.49
N LEU A 16 12.36 -0.98 -6.83
CA LEU A 16 11.37 -0.29 -7.65
C LEU A 16 10.17 0.08 -6.77
N VAL A 17 9.71 1.33 -6.88
CA VAL A 17 8.45 1.79 -6.30
C VAL A 17 7.44 2.03 -7.42
N ASN A 18 6.33 1.32 -7.38
CA ASN A 18 5.22 1.52 -8.30
C ASN A 18 3.89 1.62 -7.54
N HIS A 19 2.89 2.24 -8.14
CA HIS A 19 1.52 2.10 -7.66
C HIS A 19 1.00 0.68 -7.98
N ARG A 20 0.20 0.09 -7.08
CA ARG A 20 -0.35 -1.25 -7.25
C ARG A 20 -1.32 -1.27 -8.43
N ILE A 21 -0.93 -1.96 -9.50
CA ILE A 21 -1.57 -1.93 -10.83
C ILE A 21 -3.08 -2.23 -10.84
N ASN A 22 -3.56 -3.04 -9.90
CA ASN A 22 -4.96 -3.45 -9.81
C ASN A 22 -5.70 -2.77 -8.66
N SER A 23 -5.15 -1.71 -8.06
CA SER A 23 -5.83 -0.97 -7.00
C SER A 23 -6.44 0.32 -7.52
N ALA A 24 -7.68 0.59 -7.13
CA ALA A 24 -8.33 1.88 -7.28
C ALA A 24 -7.98 2.86 -6.14
N LEU A 25 -7.35 2.38 -5.04
CA LEU A 25 -6.98 3.23 -3.91
C LEU A 25 -5.79 4.13 -4.31
N PRO A 26 -5.97 5.46 -4.32
CA PRO A 26 -4.88 6.36 -4.64
C PRO A 26 -3.73 6.18 -3.64
N GLY A 27 -2.50 6.06 -4.14
CA GLY A 27 -1.32 5.98 -3.30
C GLY A 27 -1.02 4.60 -2.69
N TYR A 28 -1.76 3.54 -3.05
CA TYR A 28 -1.32 2.18 -2.71
C TYR A 28 -0.05 1.84 -3.50
N LEU A 29 1.11 1.85 -2.82
CA LEU A 29 2.41 1.55 -3.43
C LEU A 29 2.84 0.10 -3.18
N MET A 30 3.65 -0.37 -4.11
CA MET A 30 4.44 -1.59 -4.03
C MET A 30 5.91 -1.20 -4.06
N VAL A 31 6.69 -1.66 -3.10
CA VAL A 31 8.15 -1.51 -3.06
C VAL A 31 8.75 -2.88 -3.30
N SER A 32 9.29 -3.12 -4.49
CA SER A 32 9.76 -4.45 -4.93
C SER A 32 11.26 -4.46 -5.15
N SER A 33 11.95 -5.52 -4.74
CA SER A 33 13.37 -5.68 -5.00
C SER A 33 13.63 -5.88 -6.49
N ARG A 34 14.75 -5.32 -6.98
CA ARG A 34 15.28 -5.59 -8.31
C ARG A 34 15.93 -6.97 -8.40
N SER A 35 16.35 -7.54 -7.27
CA SER A 35 16.89 -8.90 -7.19
C SER A 35 15.76 -9.91 -7.08
N PHE A 36 15.84 -10.99 -7.87
CA PHE A 36 14.86 -12.07 -7.83
C PHE A 36 15.16 -13.06 -6.70
N THR A 37 14.82 -12.66 -5.48
CA THR A 37 14.83 -13.52 -4.29
C THR A 37 13.53 -13.33 -3.50
N ASN A 38 13.21 -14.28 -2.62
CA ASN A 38 12.11 -14.20 -1.66
C ASN A 38 12.61 -14.17 -0.20
N ASP A 39 13.92 -14.21 0.04
CA ASP A 39 14.57 -14.09 1.35
C ASP A 39 15.34 -12.76 1.45
N LEU A 40 15.07 -11.99 2.51
CA LEU A 40 15.76 -10.71 2.75
C LEU A 40 17.26 -10.90 2.95
N ALA A 41 17.68 -12.05 3.49
CA ALA A 41 19.09 -12.36 3.72
C ALA A 41 19.89 -12.52 2.41
N ASP A 42 19.22 -12.78 1.28
CA ASP A 42 19.85 -12.91 -0.04
C ASP A 42 20.05 -11.55 -0.74
N LEU A 43 19.52 -10.46 -0.18
CA LEU A 43 19.73 -9.12 -0.73
C LEU A 43 21.12 -8.61 -0.40
N SER A 44 21.65 -7.76 -1.28
CA SER A 44 22.93 -7.09 -1.00
C SER A 44 22.80 -6.15 0.20
N ALA A 45 23.91 -5.90 0.88
CA ALA A 45 23.95 -4.98 2.03
C ALA A 45 23.49 -3.56 1.63
N GLU A 46 23.78 -3.14 0.40
CA GLU A 46 23.34 -1.85 -0.15
C GLU A 46 21.83 -1.81 -0.31
N ALA A 47 21.22 -2.84 -0.91
CA ALA A 47 19.77 -2.92 -1.06
C ALA A 47 19.07 -2.93 0.30
N LEU A 48 19.60 -3.65 1.28
CA LEU A 48 19.08 -3.65 2.65
C LEU A 48 19.18 -2.26 3.30
N CYS A 49 20.30 -1.55 3.12
CA CYS A 49 20.49 -0.19 3.63
C CYS A 49 19.55 0.83 2.97
N GLU A 50 19.21 0.66 1.69
CA GLU A 50 18.28 1.54 0.97
C GLU A 50 16.83 1.40 1.48
N LEU A 51 16.44 0.24 2.00
CA LEU A 51 15.04 -0.08 2.32
C LEU A 51 14.46 0.85 3.39
N GLY A 52 15.16 1.05 4.50
CA GLY A 52 14.68 1.89 5.61
C GLY A 52 14.35 3.33 5.18
N PRO A 53 15.32 4.07 4.58
CA PRO A 53 15.07 5.40 4.04
C PRO A 53 13.97 5.44 2.97
N LEU A 54 13.88 4.43 2.11
CA LEU A 54 12.85 4.35 1.08
C LEU A 54 11.44 4.24 1.68
N LEU A 55 11.26 3.35 2.66
CA LEU A 55 10.00 3.19 3.39
C LEU A 55 9.61 4.48 4.13
N ALA A 56 10.58 5.15 4.76
CA ALA A 56 10.36 6.42 5.45
C ALA A 56 9.91 7.53 4.47
N LYS A 57 10.56 7.65 3.31
CA LYS A 57 10.16 8.59 2.25
C LYS A 57 8.75 8.30 1.72
N ALA A 58 8.44 7.04 1.46
CA ALA A 58 7.10 6.63 1.01
C ALA A 58 6.02 6.96 2.04
N GLN A 59 6.23 6.60 3.31
CA GLN A 59 5.31 6.94 4.40
C GLN A 59 5.12 8.46 4.52
N HIS A 60 6.20 9.23 4.46
CA HIS A 60 6.13 10.68 4.55
C HIS A 60 5.33 11.28 3.39
N ALA A 61 5.58 10.85 2.15
CA ALA A 61 4.86 11.32 0.97
C ALA A 61 3.36 11.02 1.07
N LEU A 62 2.98 9.79 1.42
CA LEU A 62 1.57 9.42 1.58
C LEU A 62 0.88 10.24 2.68
N GLY A 63 1.56 10.47 3.81
CA GLY A 63 1.01 11.25 4.92
C GLY A 63 0.91 12.75 4.64
N LYS A 64 1.97 13.37 4.12
CA LYS A 64 2.03 14.83 3.95
C LYS A 64 1.42 15.32 2.64
N VAL A 65 1.57 14.55 1.57
CA VAL A 65 1.15 14.98 0.24
C VAL A 65 -0.27 14.51 -0.08
N LEU A 66 -0.64 13.29 0.34
CA LEU A 66 -1.98 12.75 0.10
C LEU A 66 -2.90 12.84 1.33
N GLY A 67 -2.38 13.23 2.50
CA GLY A 67 -3.19 13.38 3.71
C GLY A 67 -3.62 12.06 4.35
N ALA A 68 -2.92 10.95 4.08
CA ALA A 68 -3.17 9.69 4.76
C ALA A 68 -2.97 9.85 6.28
N LYS A 69 -3.91 9.31 7.07
CA LYS A 69 -3.87 9.35 8.54
C LYS A 69 -2.94 8.31 9.11
N ARG A 70 -2.84 7.16 8.45
CA ARG A 70 -1.91 6.07 8.76
C ARG A 70 -1.36 5.49 7.46
N VAL A 71 -0.25 4.78 7.56
CA VAL A 71 0.33 4.01 6.44
C VAL A 71 0.66 2.62 6.97
N TYR A 72 0.08 1.59 6.37
CA TYR A 72 0.43 0.20 6.68
C TYR A 72 1.55 -0.26 5.75
N ILE A 73 2.55 -0.94 6.33
CA ILE A 73 3.69 -1.49 5.60
C ILE A 73 3.76 -2.97 5.93
N GLY A 74 3.59 -3.83 4.91
CA GLY A 74 3.54 -5.28 5.13
C GLY A 74 4.01 -6.10 3.94
N ARG A 75 4.52 -7.31 4.22
CA ARG A 75 4.93 -8.31 3.21
C ARG A 75 4.24 -9.63 3.53
N TYR A 76 3.60 -10.23 2.54
CA TYR A 76 2.86 -11.48 2.70
C TYR A 76 3.60 -12.66 2.05
N GLY A 77 4.04 -12.50 0.80
CA GLY A 77 4.88 -13.49 0.13
C GLY A 77 4.18 -14.81 -0.23
N HIS A 78 2.85 -14.82 -0.36
CA HIS A 78 2.08 -16.02 -0.69
C HIS A 78 2.21 -16.46 -2.16
N THR A 79 2.38 -15.52 -3.09
CA THR A 79 2.42 -15.83 -4.52
C THR A 79 3.86 -16.12 -4.96
N PRO A 80 4.17 -17.35 -5.45
CA PRO A 80 5.49 -17.68 -5.93
C PRO A 80 5.81 -16.94 -7.24
N GLY A 81 7.09 -16.84 -7.58
CA GLY A 81 7.53 -16.26 -8.86
C GLY A 81 7.63 -14.73 -8.88
N PHE A 82 7.58 -14.08 -7.71
CA PHE A 82 7.78 -12.63 -7.57
C PHE A 82 8.97 -12.36 -6.64
N PRO A 83 9.75 -11.29 -6.91
CA PRO A 83 10.76 -10.84 -5.95
C PRO A 83 10.08 -10.34 -4.67
N ILE A 84 10.89 -10.18 -3.61
CA ILE A 84 10.47 -9.51 -2.37
C ILE A 84 9.76 -8.21 -2.71
N HIS A 85 8.59 -8.03 -2.11
CA HIS A 85 7.84 -6.79 -2.21
C HIS A 85 7.09 -6.47 -0.92
N PHE A 86 6.93 -5.18 -0.68
CA PHE A 86 6.17 -4.62 0.43
C PHE A 86 4.97 -3.85 -0.11
N HIS A 87 3.84 -4.03 0.55
CA HIS A 87 2.63 -3.23 0.36
C HIS A 87 2.73 -2.01 1.27
N ILE A 88 2.63 -0.82 0.68
CA ILE A 88 2.58 0.46 1.40
C ILE A 88 1.19 1.04 1.17
N ILE A 89 0.33 0.93 2.17
CA ILE A 89 -1.12 1.16 2.04
C ILE A 89 -1.48 2.44 2.79
N PRO A 90 -1.88 3.52 2.09
CA PRO A 90 -2.35 4.72 2.75
C PRO A 90 -3.75 4.49 3.32
N ILE A 91 -3.96 4.92 4.56
CA ILE A 91 -5.27 4.89 5.21
C ILE A 91 -5.79 6.30 5.34
N TYR A 92 -6.83 6.61 4.58
CA TYR A 92 -7.50 7.90 4.63
C TYR A 92 -8.71 7.86 5.57
N GLY A 93 -9.05 9.00 6.19
CA GLY A 93 -10.24 9.08 7.03
C GLY A 93 -11.52 8.67 6.28
N TRP A 94 -11.63 9.03 4.99
CA TRP A 94 -12.78 8.64 4.18
C TRP A 94 -12.84 7.14 3.87
N VAL A 95 -11.71 6.42 3.89
CA VAL A 95 -11.68 4.96 3.75
C VAL A 95 -12.15 4.31 5.05
N GLU A 96 -11.73 4.82 6.20
CA GLU A 96 -12.25 4.41 7.50
C GLU A 96 -13.78 4.63 7.57
N ASP A 97 -14.27 5.79 7.15
CA ASP A 97 -15.71 6.08 7.11
C ASP A 97 -16.49 5.05 6.26
N LEU A 98 -15.97 4.71 5.07
CA LEU A 98 -16.59 3.72 4.19
C LEU A 98 -16.61 2.33 4.82
N PHE A 99 -15.51 1.94 5.49
CA PHE A 99 -15.45 0.66 6.21
C PHE A 99 -16.53 0.58 7.30
N TRP A 100 -16.70 1.64 8.09
CA TRP A 100 -17.69 1.69 9.17
C TRP A 100 -19.13 1.74 8.67
N GLN A 101 -19.38 2.35 7.52
CA GLN A 101 -20.72 2.44 6.92
C GLN A 101 -21.16 1.14 6.22
N ASP A 102 -20.24 0.23 5.91
CA ASP A 102 -20.57 -1.02 5.24
C ASP A 102 -20.96 -2.11 6.25
N GLU A 103 -22.25 -2.42 6.29
CA GLU A 103 -22.85 -3.42 7.18
C GLU A 103 -22.24 -4.82 7.01
N ARG A 104 -21.72 -5.16 5.82
CA ARG A 104 -21.09 -6.48 5.58
C ARG A 104 -19.87 -6.69 6.47
N TYR A 105 -19.14 -5.62 6.76
CA TYR A 105 -17.91 -5.67 7.56
C TYR A 105 -18.18 -5.60 9.06
N ARG A 106 -19.39 -5.24 9.49
CA ARG A 106 -19.78 -5.31 10.91
C ARG A 106 -19.80 -6.74 11.44
N LEU A 107 -20.00 -7.73 10.56
CA LEU A 107 -19.88 -9.15 10.90
C LEU A 107 -18.54 -9.48 11.57
N LEU A 108 -17.45 -8.80 11.19
CA LEU A 108 -16.12 -9.06 11.77
C LEU A 108 -16.08 -8.79 13.29
N GLN A 109 -16.90 -7.85 13.77
CA GLN A 109 -17.01 -7.56 15.20
C GLN A 109 -17.55 -8.75 16.01
N THR A 110 -18.26 -9.69 15.36
CA THR A 110 -18.77 -10.91 16.01
C THR A 110 -17.68 -11.96 16.25
N PHE A 111 -16.48 -11.78 15.67
CA PHE A 111 -15.33 -12.66 15.89
C PHE A 111 -14.44 -12.22 17.06
N ALA A 112 -14.65 -11.01 17.59
CA ALA A 112 -13.87 -10.49 18.70
C ALA A 112 -14.54 -10.79 20.05
N ASP A 113 -13.76 -11.26 21.02
CA ASP A 113 -14.20 -11.40 22.41
C ASP A 113 -14.01 -10.06 23.16
N GLY A 114 -15.07 -9.26 23.23
CA GLY A 114 -15.06 -7.98 23.96
C GLY A 114 -14.64 -6.77 23.12
N PRO A 115 -14.50 -5.58 23.74
CA PRO A 115 -14.11 -4.38 23.01
C PRO A 115 -12.64 -4.50 22.56
N GLY A 116 -12.39 -4.44 21.24
CA GLY A 116 -11.04 -4.51 20.68
C GLY A 116 -10.12 -3.37 21.17
N GLU A 117 -8.80 -3.54 21.00
CA GLU A 117 -7.77 -2.61 21.51
C GLU A 117 -7.85 -1.20 20.91
N THR A 118 -8.35 -1.09 19.68
CA THR A 118 -8.54 0.19 19.00
C THR A 118 -9.92 0.26 18.36
N PRO A 119 -10.44 1.47 18.06
CA PRO A 119 -11.72 1.61 17.38
C PRO A 119 -11.75 0.88 16.04
N THR A 120 -10.67 0.94 15.25
CA THR A 120 -10.56 0.32 13.92
C THR A 120 -9.35 -0.61 13.87
N ASP A 121 -9.57 -1.91 13.70
CA ASP A 121 -8.51 -2.90 13.54
C ASP A 121 -7.79 -2.76 12.19
N GLY A 122 -6.46 -2.86 12.23
CA GLY A 122 -5.62 -2.69 11.04
C GLY A 122 -5.71 -3.86 10.06
N ALA A 123 -5.91 -5.09 10.55
CA ALA A 123 -6.04 -6.26 9.68
C ALA A 123 -7.42 -6.27 8.98
N GLU A 124 -8.49 -5.93 9.69
CA GLU A 124 -9.84 -5.78 9.12
C GLU A 124 -9.87 -4.68 8.05
N LEU A 125 -9.27 -3.53 8.33
CA LEU A 125 -9.24 -2.43 7.37
C LEU A 125 -8.35 -2.76 6.15
N THR A 126 -7.27 -3.50 6.37
CA THR A 126 -6.45 -4.03 5.27
C THR A 126 -7.26 -4.99 4.39
N PHE A 127 -8.02 -5.89 5.01
CA PHE A 127 -8.92 -6.80 4.30
C PHE A 127 -9.99 -6.04 3.50
N PHE A 128 -10.64 -5.04 4.10
CA PHE A 128 -11.58 -4.14 3.42
C PHE A 128 -10.94 -3.47 2.19
N ILE A 129 -9.75 -2.91 2.33
CA ILE A 129 -9.03 -2.26 1.21
C ILE A 129 -8.77 -3.24 0.07
N TRP A 130 -8.36 -4.47 0.39
CA TRP A 130 -8.12 -5.50 -0.62
C TRP A 130 -9.39 -5.85 -1.39
N ARG A 131 -10.48 -6.14 -0.67
CA ARG A 131 -11.75 -6.54 -1.30
C ARG A 131 -12.34 -5.40 -2.12
N GLU A 132 -12.42 -4.20 -1.55
CA GLU A 132 -13.20 -3.11 -2.13
C GLU A 132 -12.42 -2.27 -3.15
N PHE A 133 -11.12 -2.09 -2.97
CA PHE A 133 -10.33 -1.26 -3.87
C PHE A 133 -9.45 -2.05 -4.83
N CYS A 134 -9.32 -3.38 -4.68
CA CYS A 134 -8.41 -4.16 -5.52
C CYS A 134 -9.06 -5.33 -6.27
N GLU A 135 -10.11 -5.92 -5.71
CA GLU A 135 -10.78 -7.08 -6.30
C GLU A 135 -12.17 -6.76 -6.85
N ARG A 136 -12.87 -5.80 -6.23
CA ARG A 136 -14.18 -5.36 -6.69
C ARG A 136 -14.10 -4.68 -8.05
N ALA A 137 -14.96 -5.08 -8.98
CA ALA A 137 -15.02 -4.52 -10.33
C ALA A 137 -15.37 -3.02 -10.34
N GLU A 138 -16.29 -2.62 -9.45
CA GLU A 138 -16.71 -1.24 -9.25
C GLU A 138 -16.30 -0.78 -7.85
N PRO A 139 -15.14 -0.11 -7.68
CA PRO A 139 -14.65 0.29 -6.38
C PRO A 139 -15.55 1.37 -5.74
N PRO A 140 -15.51 1.53 -4.41
CA PRO A 140 -16.19 2.62 -3.73
C PRO A 140 -15.79 4.01 -4.27
N PRO A 141 -16.63 5.05 -4.06
CA PRO A 141 -16.31 6.40 -4.49
C PRO A 141 -14.98 6.89 -3.90
N ILE A 142 -14.07 7.31 -4.78
CA ILE A 142 -12.76 7.86 -4.39
C ILE A 142 -12.92 9.34 -4.01
N LYS A 143 -12.35 9.74 -2.88
CA LYS A 143 -12.21 11.15 -2.50
C LYS A 143 -10.76 11.61 -2.65
N GLY A 144 -10.56 12.70 -3.38
CA GLY A 144 -9.23 13.27 -3.66
C GLY A 144 -8.74 12.96 -5.08
N PRO A 145 -7.42 12.98 -5.32
CA PRO A 145 -6.87 12.77 -6.65
C PRO A 145 -7.12 11.35 -7.17
N SER A 146 -7.24 11.21 -8.48
CA SER A 146 -7.22 9.92 -9.17
C SER A 146 -5.89 9.18 -8.96
N VAL A 147 -5.85 7.89 -9.31
CA VAL A 147 -4.60 7.11 -9.29
C VAL A 147 -3.53 7.75 -10.17
N THR A 148 -3.89 8.22 -11.37
CA THR A 148 -2.95 8.86 -12.29
C THR A 148 -2.39 10.16 -11.73
N GLU A 149 -3.25 11.05 -11.22
CA GLU A 149 -2.81 12.30 -10.57
C GLU A 149 -1.94 12.02 -9.34
N THR A 150 -2.28 10.98 -8.57
CA THR A 150 -1.51 10.56 -7.41
C THR A 150 -0.12 10.08 -7.78
N ILE A 151 0.01 9.28 -8.85
CA ILE A 151 1.32 8.84 -9.35
C ILE A 151 2.17 10.05 -9.75
N GLU A 152 1.61 11.01 -10.48
CA GLU A 152 2.33 12.22 -10.89
C GLU A 152 2.78 13.08 -9.70
N LEU A 153 1.92 13.18 -8.69
CA LEU A 153 2.25 13.91 -7.46
C LEU A 153 3.36 13.20 -6.68
N LEU A 154 3.28 11.88 -6.51
CA LEU A 154 4.29 11.10 -5.80
C LEU A 154 5.63 11.05 -6.55
N ARG A 155 5.63 11.05 -7.89
CA ARG A 155 6.87 11.17 -8.70
C ARG A 155 7.66 12.42 -8.34
N LYS A 156 6.99 13.55 -8.13
CA LYS A 156 7.63 14.82 -7.75
C LYS A 156 8.23 14.78 -6.35
N THR A 157 7.62 14.02 -5.44
CA THR A 157 8.06 13.94 -4.04
C THR A 157 9.14 12.90 -3.80
N LEU A 158 9.04 11.74 -4.45
CA LEU A 158 9.92 10.59 -4.18
C LEU A 158 11.17 10.55 -5.04
N ARG A 159 11.19 11.26 -6.17
CA ARG A 159 12.40 11.43 -7.00
C ARG A 159 13.26 12.62 -6.57
N ALA A 160 12.75 13.46 -5.66
CA ALA A 160 13.51 14.52 -4.99
C ALA A 160 14.32 13.97 -3.81
#